data_AF-A0A1M7IR23-F1
#
_entry.id   AF-A0A1M7IR23-F1
#
_cell.length_a   1.000
_cell.length_b   1.000
_cell.length_c   1.000
_cell.angle_alpha   90.00
_cell.angle_beta   90.00
_cell.angle_gamma   90.00
#
_symmetry.space_group_name_H-M   'P 1'
#
loop_
_entity.id
_entity.type
_entity.pdbx_description
1 polymer ?
#
loop_
_entity_poly.entity_id
_entity_poly.type
_entity_poly.pdbx_seq_one_letter_code
_entity_poly.pdbx_strand_id
1 'polypeptide(L)'
;MKNNFIKSIIIGTFAGFVLGLLLWWMEKITGEKVYTLLLNVDFIFQGIRLSLWIEWLFHLIISWLLVYIYLIMLQFCKTWFRRLLLILLLSFLAASSYIPLTILAIKETPALTNGIAIMLWTMGHLFYGISVFYFSNFLHVHK
;
A
#
# COMPACT_ATOMS: atom_id res chain seq x y z
N MET A 1 -8.32 -17.83 -19.21
CA MET A 1 -8.04 -17.08 -17.97
C MET A 1 -6.54 -16.73 -17.93
N LYS A 2 -6.15 -15.46 -18.12
CA LYS A 2 -4.74 -15.03 -17.94
C LYS A 2 -4.51 -14.91 -16.43
N ASN A 3 -3.46 -15.53 -15.90
CA ASN A 3 -3.27 -15.79 -14.47
C ASN A 3 -3.26 -14.49 -13.61
N ASN A 4 -4.41 -14.15 -12.99
CA ASN A 4 -4.56 -12.95 -12.16
C ASN A 4 -3.58 -12.93 -10.98
N PHE A 5 -3.15 -14.11 -10.51
CA PHE A 5 -2.17 -14.25 -9.44
C PHE A 5 -0.78 -13.75 -9.85
N ILE A 6 -0.29 -14.13 -11.05
CA ILE A 6 1.00 -13.63 -11.55
C ILE A 6 0.93 -12.12 -11.76
N LYS A 7 -0.18 -11.63 -12.33
CA LYS A 7 -0.38 -10.19 -12.52
C LYS A 7 -0.39 -9.42 -11.20
N SER A 8 -1.01 -9.96 -10.15
CA SER A 8 -1.07 -9.29 -8.85
C SER A 8 0.30 -9.22 -8.19
N ILE A 9 1.14 -10.25 -8.32
CA ILE A 9 2.52 -10.21 -7.84
C ILE A 9 3.30 -9.11 -8.57
N ILE A 10 3.24 -9.06 -9.90
CA ILE A 10 3.99 -8.06 -10.69
C ILE A 10 3.52 -6.64 -10.35
N ILE A 11 2.21 -6.37 -10.48
CA ILE A 11 1.64 -5.05 -10.27
C ILE A 11 1.82 -4.59 -8.82
N GLY A 12 1.54 -5.47 -7.85
CA GLY A 12 1.67 -5.14 -6.43
C GLY A 12 3.13 -4.93 -6.02
N THR A 13 4.08 -5.64 -6.63
CA THR A 13 5.50 -5.36 -6.40
C THR A 13 5.86 -3.95 -6.85
N PHE A 14 5.57 -3.57 -8.11
CA PHE A 14 5.89 -2.23 -8.59
C PHE A 14 5.15 -1.12 -7.82
N ALA A 15 3.85 -1.29 -7.57
CA ALA A 15 3.08 -0.30 -6.82
C ALA A 15 3.54 -0.19 -5.35
N GLY A 16 3.85 -1.32 -4.71
CA GLY A 16 4.39 -1.37 -3.35
C GLY A 16 5.77 -0.70 -3.26
N PHE A 17 6.64 -0.90 -4.25
CA PHE A 17 7.90 -0.17 -4.35
C PHE A 17 7.69 1.34 -4.47
N VAL A 18 6.76 1.79 -5.32
CA VAL A 18 6.42 3.22 -5.44
C VAL A 18 5.97 3.79 -4.08
N LEU A 19 5.07 3.10 -3.38
CA LEU A 19 4.59 3.53 -2.06
C LEU A 19 5.73 3.62 -1.04
N GLY A 20 6.51 2.54 -0.89
CA GLY A 20 7.57 2.48 0.11
C GLY A 20 8.68 3.49 -0.16
N LEU A 21 9.10 3.67 -1.42
CA LEU A 21 10.06 4.71 -1.79
C LEU A 21 9.51 6.11 -1.52
N LEU A 22 8.25 6.37 -1.88
CA LEU A 22 7.63 7.68 -1.67
C LEU A 22 7.56 8.04 -0.19
N LEU A 23 7.08 7.13 0.66
CA LEU A 23 7.01 7.37 2.10
C LEU A 23 8.40 7.47 2.72
N TRP A 24 9.38 6.69 2.25
CA TRP A 24 10.77 6.80 2.69
C TRP A 24 11.34 8.19 2.40
N TRP A 25 11.15 8.68 1.17
CA TRP A 25 11.57 10.03 0.78
C TRP A 25 10.87 11.12 1.60
N MET A 26 9.56 11.00 1.80
CA MET A 26 8.78 11.94 2.61
C MET A 26 9.30 11.99 4.05
N GLU A 27 9.50 10.84 4.69
CA GLU A 27 10.07 10.76 6.04
C GLU A 27 11.45 11.40 6.12
N LYS A 28 12.31 11.19 5.12
CA LYS A 28 13.65 11.81 5.09
C LYS A 28 13.62 13.34 4.98
N ILE A 29 12.61 13.89 4.30
CA ILE A 29 12.48 15.34 4.10
C ILE A 29 11.79 16.02 5.29
N THR A 30 10.73 15.41 5.83
CA THR A 30 9.88 16.04 6.86
C THR A 30 10.26 15.65 8.28
N GLY A 31 10.97 14.53 8.46
CA GLY A 31 11.22 13.90 9.76
C GLY A 31 10.02 13.12 10.31
N GLU A 32 8.87 13.15 9.62
CA GLU A 32 7.68 12.42 10.03
C GLU A 32 7.85 10.93 9.77
N LYS A 33 7.71 10.10 10.81
CA LYS A 33 8.02 8.66 10.83
C LYS A 33 7.03 7.78 10.05
N VAL A 34 6.55 8.23 8.88
CA VAL A 34 5.53 7.56 8.07
C VAL A 34 6.02 6.30 7.36
N TYR A 35 7.30 6.22 7.01
CA TYR A 35 7.91 5.01 6.45
C TYR A 35 8.25 4.01 7.57
N THR A 36 8.69 4.51 8.72
CA THR A 36 8.86 3.70 9.92
C THR A 36 7.52 3.10 10.37
N LEU A 37 6.43 3.88 10.32
CA LEU A 37 5.07 3.39 10.56
C LEU A 37 4.64 2.35 9.52
N LEU A 38 4.97 2.56 8.24
CA LEU A 38 4.71 1.56 7.20
C LEU A 38 5.35 0.24 7.64
N LEU A 39 6.63 0.22 7.96
CA LEU A 39 7.35 -1.00 8.32
C LEU A 39 7.03 -1.58 9.71
N ASN A 40 6.10 -1.00 10.46
CA ASN A 40 5.72 -1.48 11.78
C ASN A 40 4.87 -2.76 11.69
N VAL A 41 5.51 -3.91 11.43
CA VAL A 41 4.87 -5.25 11.45
C VAL A 41 5.39 -6.15 12.59
N ASP A 42 6.37 -5.66 13.33
CA ASP A 42 7.00 -6.31 14.48
C ASP A 42 5.97 -6.66 15.57
N PHE A 43 4.86 -5.93 15.64
CA PHE A 43 3.76 -6.18 16.57
C PHE A 43 3.13 -7.56 16.38
N ILE A 44 3.19 -8.12 15.16
CA ILE A 44 2.72 -9.48 14.85
C ILE A 44 3.58 -10.53 15.58
N PHE A 45 4.86 -10.21 15.81
CA PHE A 45 5.85 -11.11 16.41
C PHE A 45 6.23 -10.69 17.83
N GLN A 46 5.33 -10.01 18.54
CA GLN A 46 5.53 -9.59 19.93
C GLN A 46 6.84 -8.80 20.15
N GLY A 47 7.26 -8.00 19.16
CA GLY A 47 8.46 -7.16 19.27
C GLY A 47 9.78 -7.85 18.97
N ILE A 48 9.76 -9.08 18.43
CA ILE A 48 10.96 -9.65 17.82
C ILE A 48 11.41 -8.73 16.69
N ARG A 49 12.64 -8.24 16.76
CA ARG A 49 13.23 -7.40 15.71
C ARG A 49 13.33 -8.19 14.42
N LEU A 50 12.50 -7.82 13.46
CA LEU A 50 12.58 -8.36 12.12
C LEU A 50 13.69 -7.66 11.34
N SER A 51 14.21 -8.33 10.32
CA SER A 51 15.05 -7.63 9.35
C SER A 51 14.18 -6.73 8.48
N LEU A 52 14.76 -5.61 8.01
CA LEU A 52 14.10 -4.68 7.09
C LEU A 52 13.48 -5.38 5.88
N TRP A 53 14.17 -6.40 5.33
CA TRP A 53 13.69 -7.16 4.18
C TRP A 53 12.45 -7.98 4.48
N ILE A 54 12.34 -8.51 5.70
CA ILE A 54 11.15 -9.27 6.14
C ILE A 54 9.98 -8.30 6.35
N GLU A 55 10.21 -7.14 6.99
CA GLU A 55 9.18 -6.10 7.17
C GLU A 55 8.62 -5.63 5.82
N TRP A 56 9.50 -5.42 4.84
CA TRP A 56 9.12 -5.10 3.46
C TRP A 56 8.32 -6.22 2.79
N LEU A 57 8.72 -7.47 2.96
CA LEU A 57 8.04 -8.61 2.34
C LEU A 57 6.58 -8.72 2.84
N PHE A 58 6.32 -8.48 4.12
CA PHE A 58 4.95 -8.45 4.64
C PHE A 58 4.09 -7.41 3.92
N HIS A 59 4.62 -6.21 3.69
CA HIS A 59 3.91 -5.17 2.95
C HIS A 59 3.67 -5.53 1.49
N LEU A 60 4.65 -6.18 0.84
CA LEU A 60 4.46 -6.68 -0.52
C LEU A 60 3.37 -7.74 -0.59
N ILE A 61 3.30 -8.66 0.38
CA ILE A 61 2.23 -9.67 0.46
C ILE A 61 0.85 -9.00 0.55
N ILE A 62 0.70 -7.99 1.41
CA ILE A 62 -0.55 -7.22 1.53
C ILE A 62 -0.87 -6.50 0.21
N SER A 63 0.13 -5.91 -0.44
CA SER A 63 -0.06 -5.28 -1.75
C SER A 63 -0.51 -6.29 -2.81
N TRP A 64 0.11 -7.47 -2.89
CA TRP A 64 -0.28 -8.53 -3.83
C TRP A 64 -1.73 -8.96 -3.59
N LEU A 65 -2.14 -9.10 -2.33
CA LEU A 65 -3.51 -9.45 -1.96
C LEU A 65 -4.51 -8.36 -2.40
N LEU A 66 -4.22 -7.09 -2.11
CA LEU A 66 -5.07 -5.96 -2.51
C LEU A 66 -5.23 -5.90 -4.04
N VAL A 67 -4.14 -6.06 -4.78
CA VAL A 67 -4.18 -6.07 -6.25
C VAL A 67 -4.94 -7.29 -6.76
N TYR A 68 -4.76 -8.46 -6.17
CA TYR A 68 -5.50 -9.66 -6.56
C TYR A 68 -7.02 -9.48 -6.38
N ILE A 69 -7.45 -8.94 -5.24
CA ILE A 69 -8.85 -8.60 -4.96
C ILE A 69 -9.36 -7.61 -6.03
N TYR A 70 -8.60 -6.54 -6.29
CA TYR A 70 -8.95 -5.57 -7.33
C TYR A 70 -9.12 -6.23 -8.71
N LEU A 71 -8.19 -7.09 -9.15
CA LEU A 71 -8.26 -7.77 -10.44
C LEU A 71 -9.45 -8.71 -10.58
N ILE A 72 -9.86 -9.40 -9.51
CA ILE A 72 -11.09 -10.21 -9.50
C ILE A 72 -12.32 -9.32 -9.64
N MET A 73 -12.36 -8.21 -8.92
CA MET A 73 -13.50 -7.30 -8.91
C MET A 73 -13.66 -6.50 -10.21
N LEU A 74 -12.62 -6.43 -11.06
CA LEU A 74 -12.68 -5.75 -12.36
C LEU A 74 -13.82 -6.22 -13.27
N GLN A 75 -14.27 -7.47 -13.13
CA GLN A 75 -15.40 -7.99 -13.91
C GLN A 75 -16.72 -7.25 -13.63
N PHE A 76 -16.86 -6.64 -12.45
CA PHE A 76 -18.02 -5.83 -12.06
C PHE A 76 -17.87 -4.35 -12.44
N CYS A 77 -16.66 -3.92 -12.83
CA CYS A 77 -16.32 -2.53 -13.16
C CYS A 77 -16.09 -2.36 -14.67
N LYS A 78 -17.18 -2.13 -15.41
CA LYS A 78 -17.15 -2.01 -16.88
C LYS A 78 -16.53 -0.70 -17.40
N THR A 79 -16.56 0.38 -16.62
CA THR A 79 -16.05 1.69 -17.03
C THR A 79 -14.71 2.01 -16.38
N TRP A 80 -13.89 2.80 -17.08
CA TRP A 80 -12.59 3.30 -16.58
C TRP A 80 -12.73 3.98 -15.21
N PHE A 81 -13.73 4.86 -15.07
CA PHE A 81 -14.02 5.56 -13.82
C PHE A 81 -14.37 4.63 -12.66
N ARG A 82 -15.19 3.59 -12.88
CA ARG A 82 -15.54 2.62 -11.84
C ARG A 82 -14.33 1.80 -11.38
N ARG A 83 -13.41 1.47 -12.29
CA ARG A 83 -12.16 0.77 -11.97
C ARG A 83 -11.25 1.65 -11.12
N LEU A 84 -11.10 2.92 -11.49
CA LEU A 84 -10.31 3.89 -10.72
C LEU A 84 -10.91 4.07 -9.32
N LEU A 85 -12.23 4.29 -9.21
CA LEU A 85 -12.91 4.46 -7.94
C LEU A 85 -12.74 3.22 -7.03
N LEU A 86 -12.85 2.01 -7.60
CA LEU A 86 -12.66 0.77 -6.86
C LEU A 86 -11.26 0.69 -6.23
N ILE A 87 -10.20 0.95 -7.00
CA ILE A 87 -8.84 0.86 -6.45
C ILE A 87 -8.54 2.00 -5.46
N LEU A 88 -9.09 3.19 -5.69
CA LEU A 88 -8.98 4.29 -4.73
C LEU A 88 -9.69 3.96 -3.41
N LEU A 89 -10.85 3.30 -3.45
CA LEU A 89 -11.54 2.84 -2.25
C LEU A 89 -10.73 1.77 -1.50
N LEU A 90 -10.22 0.76 -2.21
CA LEU A 90 -9.37 -0.27 -1.60
C LEU A 90 -8.09 0.35 -1.00
N SER A 91 -7.50 1.33 -1.69
CA SER A 91 -6.31 2.03 -1.22
C SER A 91 -6.62 2.92 -0.01
N PHE A 92 -7.79 3.56 0.03
CA PHE A 92 -8.24 4.31 1.19
C PHE A 92 -8.46 3.39 2.40
N LEU A 93 -9.07 2.22 2.20
CA LEU A 93 -9.20 1.20 3.26
C LEU A 93 -7.83 0.75 3.78
N ALA A 94 -6.85 0.58 2.89
CA ALA A 94 -5.48 0.33 3.28
C ALA A 94 -4.87 1.52 4.05
N ALA A 95 -5.11 2.76 3.61
CA ALA A 95 -4.63 3.97 4.29
C ALA A 95 -5.22 4.11 5.71
N SER A 96 -6.45 3.65 5.94
CA SER A 96 -7.06 3.61 7.29
C SER A 96 -6.27 2.75 8.29
N SER A 97 -5.33 1.91 7.81
CA SER A 97 -4.40 1.19 8.68
C SER A 97 -3.47 2.10 9.49
N TYR A 98 -3.40 3.40 9.18
CA TYR A 98 -2.70 4.39 10.01
C TYR A 98 -3.08 4.27 11.49
N ILE A 99 -4.38 4.16 11.78
CA ILE A 99 -4.90 4.10 13.15
C ILE A 99 -4.43 2.81 13.85
N PRO A 100 -4.76 1.59 13.38
CA PRO A 100 -4.34 0.38 14.06
C PRO A 100 -2.81 0.22 14.09
N LEU A 101 -2.08 0.59 13.04
CA LEU A 101 -0.61 0.49 13.04
C LEU A 101 0.03 1.42 14.06
N THR A 102 -0.52 2.62 14.26
CA THR A 102 -0.01 3.55 15.28
C THR A 102 -0.33 3.06 16.69
N ILE A 103 -1.54 2.53 16.92
CA ILE A 103 -1.93 1.98 18.24
C ILE A 103 -1.07 0.76 18.62
N LEU A 104 -0.78 -0.09 17.64
CA LEU A 104 -0.01 -1.33 17.82
C LEU A 104 1.51 -1.11 17.67
N ALA A 105 1.96 0.14 17.53
CA ALA A 105 3.36 0.44 17.31
C ALA A 105 4.24 0.06 18.50
N ILE A 106 5.28 -0.74 18.22
CA ILE A 106 6.35 -1.04 19.18
C ILE A 106 7.51 -0.05 18.98
N LYS A 107 7.70 0.39 17.74
CA LYS A 107 8.64 1.45 17.36
C LYS A 107 8.00 2.81 17.58
N GLU A 108 8.83 3.85 17.72
CA GLU A 108 8.33 5.22 17.73
C GLU A 108 7.75 5.57 16.35
N THR A 109 6.48 5.98 16.34
CA THR A 109 5.72 6.32 15.14
C THR A 109 5.04 7.68 15.31
N PRO A 110 4.52 8.31 14.24
CA PRO A 110 3.80 9.57 14.37
C PRO A 110 2.56 9.41 15.26
N ALA A 111 2.21 10.48 15.97
CA ALA A 111 1.01 10.47 16.81
C ALA A 111 -0.28 10.29 15.98
N LEU A 112 -1.32 9.72 16.59
CA LEU A 112 -2.65 9.57 15.96
C LEU A 112 -3.26 10.89 15.50
N THR A 113 -2.87 12.01 16.12
CA THR A 113 -3.36 13.36 15.83
C THR A 113 -2.40 14.18 14.97
N ASN A 114 -1.29 13.59 14.51
CA ASN A 114 -0.33 14.28 13.66
C ASN A 114 -0.92 14.46 12.25
N GLY A 115 -1.45 15.66 11.98
CA GLY A 115 -2.08 15.99 10.70
C GLY A 115 -1.13 15.92 9.50
N ILE A 116 0.15 16.23 9.67
CA ILE A 116 1.15 16.15 8.59
C ILE A 116 1.40 14.69 8.25
N ALA A 117 1.63 13.83 9.24
CA ALA A 117 1.85 12.41 9.03
C ALA A 117 0.62 11.72 8.38
N ILE A 118 -0.59 12.04 8.83
CA ILE A 118 -1.84 11.56 8.21
C ILE A 118 -1.90 11.97 6.74
N MET A 119 -1.63 13.25 6.44
CA MET A 119 -1.65 13.76 5.07
C MET A 119 -0.62 13.03 4.19
N LEU A 120 0.63 12.90 4.64
CA LEU A 120 1.69 12.21 3.91
C LEU A 120 1.34 10.73 3.68
N TRP A 121 0.81 10.06 4.71
CA TRP A 121 0.38 8.67 4.64
C TRP A 121 -0.75 8.48 3.62
N THR A 122 -1.79 9.31 3.67
CA THR A 122 -2.91 9.27 2.72
C THR A 122 -2.44 9.60 1.30
N MET A 123 -1.54 10.58 1.13
CA MET A 123 -0.94 10.90 -0.17
C MET A 123 -0.17 9.70 -0.74
N GLY A 124 0.68 9.06 0.08
CA GLY A 124 1.40 7.85 -0.33
C GLY A 124 0.43 6.78 -0.87
N HIS A 125 -0.64 6.51 -0.13
CA HIS A 125 -1.66 5.54 -0.54
C HIS A 125 -2.46 5.97 -1.76
N LEU A 126 -2.70 7.26 -1.96
CA LEU A 126 -3.29 7.77 -3.20
C LEU A 126 -2.39 7.43 -4.41
N PHE A 127 -1.09 7.70 -4.31
CA PHE A 127 -0.11 7.35 -5.35
C PHE A 127 -0.01 5.84 -5.58
N TYR A 128 -0.10 5.03 -4.53
CA TYR A 128 -0.19 3.57 -4.64
C TYR A 128 -1.39 3.14 -5.48
N GLY A 129 -2.60 3.62 -5.15
CA GLY A 129 -3.82 3.27 -5.88
C GLY A 129 -3.77 3.69 -7.35
N ILE A 130 -3.23 4.87 -7.63
CA ILE A 130 -2.98 5.37 -9.00
C ILE A 130 -1.98 4.47 -9.73
N SER A 131 -0.91 4.03 -9.06
CA SER A 131 0.11 3.14 -9.67
C SER A 131 -0.50 1.79 -10.05
N VAL A 132 -1.27 1.17 -9.14
CA VAL A 132 -2.00 -0.07 -9.45
C VAL A 132 -2.95 0.14 -10.63
N PHE A 133 -3.66 1.26 -10.68
CA PHE A 133 -4.56 1.58 -11.77
C PHE A 133 -3.82 1.61 -13.13
N TYR A 134 -2.73 2.36 -13.25
CA TYR A 134 -1.99 2.45 -14.51
C TYR A 134 -1.34 1.12 -14.91
N PHE A 135 -0.68 0.43 -13.98
CA PHE A 135 -0.05 -0.87 -14.29
C PHE A 135 -1.07 -1.95 -14.66
N SER A 136 -2.23 -1.97 -14.00
CA SER A 136 -3.29 -2.92 -14.31
C SER A 136 -3.91 -2.68 -15.68
N ASN A 137 -4.13 -1.42 -16.07
CA ASN A 137 -4.64 -1.08 -17.40
C ASN A 137 -3.60 -1.38 -18.48
N PHE A 138 -2.32 -1.07 -18.27
CA PHE A 138 -1.25 -1.45 -19.21
C PHE A 138 -1.25 -2.96 -19.50
N LEU A 139 -1.36 -3.80 -18.46
CA LEU A 139 -1.40 -5.27 -18.59
C LEU A 139 -2.77 -5.83 -19.02
N HIS A 140 -3.81 -5.00 -19.11
CA HIS A 140 -5.15 -5.38 -19.61
C HIS A 140 -5.45 -4.88 -21.02
N VAL A 141 -4.88 -3.76 -21.46
CA VAL A 141 -5.10 -3.14 -22.78
C VAL A 141 -4.50 -3.98 -23.92
N HIS A 142 -3.53 -4.86 -23.65
CA HIS A 142 -3.02 -5.83 -24.63
C HIS A 142 -3.88 -7.10 -24.73
N LYS A 143 -5.21 -6.94 -24.80
CA LYS A 143 -6.16 -8.00 -25.14
C LYS A 143 -7.22 -7.49 -26.10
#